data_AF-A0A2R5LQD2-F1
#
_entry.id   AF-A0A2R5LQD2-F1
#
_cell.length_a   1.000
_cell.length_b   1.000
_cell.length_c   1.000
_cell.angle_alpha   90.00
_cell.angle_beta   90.00
_cell.angle_gamma   90.00
#
_symmetry.space_group_name_H-M   'P 1'
#
loop_
_entity.id
_entity.type
_entity.pdbx_description
1 polymer ?
#
loop_
_entity_poly.entity_id
_entity_poly.type
_entity_poly.pdbx_seq_one_letter_code
_entity_poly.pdbx_strand_id
1 'polypeptide(L)'
;MSTASSCTSASGTRRKMSRTCRNLSWLLVLLALCGTAEGRCSIRGRCGFDDNLDKDIPCVYNGEPQPLDDESSLAKISKLCPHLVQDSHPKLCCDTDQIESLSSELEQPVSLGMGKCPTCYSNFVRIFCGLCDPNQAAFLSVNRSKPSEDVEGGQVALELDYAISEEFAGGAFNSCANVASVLPDTTVMQLMCGVKGKDCTPIDWLTFLGLGADDGGYSPIKFNYLLTTEKQVTRGKNVLVPYDPPYYRCSDQFGPSMQRCSCSDCPEVCLPREPPVLPPSPQRFTLVGFDGMWFLAGILFAALCVLILVSYFWKNQKRKSSFKVSSSSDSGLSDASSDVSDSLRTPLRRPSSKSRSLLSTGVDLGSLEEVEPLRSKRPIPSNGKCNGDAHIPMTPRSSKPEQDSVVRESGEEAHVRTLASFGMSMEHLLQRGFHSWGQFVAHRPLLVISAALIVSAVLSSGLL
;
A
#
# COMPACT_ATOMS: atom_id res chain seq x y z
N MET A 1 -77.63 -54.79 -14.37
CA MET A 1 -78.15 -53.42 -14.20
C MET A 1 -77.27 -52.52 -15.06
N SER A 2 -77.47 -52.57 -16.39
CA SER A 2 -78.23 -51.62 -17.22
C SER A 2 -77.59 -50.22 -17.21
N THR A 3 -77.19 -49.56 -18.29
CA THR A 3 -77.17 -49.80 -19.75
C THR A 3 -76.33 -48.66 -20.33
N ALA A 4 -75.53 -48.92 -21.38
CA ALA A 4 -74.94 -47.88 -22.22
C ALA A 4 -76.03 -47.14 -23.02
N SER A 5 -75.82 -45.87 -23.37
CA SER A 5 -76.65 -45.18 -24.37
C SER A 5 -75.86 -44.12 -25.14
N SER A 6 -76.04 -44.21 -26.46
CA SER A 6 -75.31 -43.59 -27.55
C SER A 6 -75.74 -42.14 -27.88
N CYS A 7 -74.90 -41.49 -28.70
CA CYS A 7 -75.10 -40.25 -29.43
C CYS A 7 -76.46 -40.12 -30.15
N THR A 8 -77.07 -38.92 -30.18
CA THR A 8 -77.20 -38.05 -31.38
C THR A 8 -78.23 -36.90 -31.20
N SER A 9 -77.76 -35.68 -31.54
CA SER A 9 -78.41 -34.52 -32.17
C SER A 9 -79.88 -34.16 -31.91
N ALA A 10 -80.13 -32.97 -31.34
CA ALA A 10 -81.30 -32.14 -31.67
C ALA A 10 -81.04 -30.64 -31.43
N SER A 11 -80.86 -29.92 -32.54
CA SER A 11 -81.39 -28.59 -32.85
C SER A 11 -81.48 -27.51 -31.76
N GLY A 12 -80.72 -26.43 -31.99
CA GLY A 12 -81.34 -25.13 -32.20
C GLY A 12 -81.81 -24.37 -30.96
N THR A 13 -80.87 -23.71 -30.27
CA THR A 13 -81.11 -22.33 -29.82
C THR A 13 -79.75 -21.66 -29.62
N ARG A 14 -79.37 -20.78 -30.56
CA ARG A 14 -78.27 -19.83 -30.35
C ARG A 14 -78.68 -18.88 -29.23
N ARG A 15 -78.50 -19.27 -27.97
CA ARG A 15 -78.47 -18.31 -26.86
C ARG A 15 -77.23 -17.45 -27.10
N LYS A 16 -77.44 -16.18 -27.46
CA LYS A 16 -76.38 -15.17 -27.53
C LYS A 16 -75.67 -15.17 -26.18
N MET A 17 -74.53 -15.83 -26.09
CA MET A 17 -73.65 -15.79 -24.94
C MET A 17 -73.33 -14.32 -24.69
N SER A 18 -73.83 -13.76 -23.58
CA SER A 18 -73.66 -12.35 -23.26
C SER A 18 -72.16 -12.04 -23.22
N ARG A 19 -71.79 -10.80 -23.59
CA ARG A 19 -70.39 -10.34 -23.53
C ARG A 19 -69.80 -10.54 -22.13
N THR A 20 -70.62 -10.48 -21.08
CA THR A 20 -70.27 -10.75 -19.69
C THR A 20 -69.85 -12.21 -19.45
N CYS A 21 -70.56 -13.22 -19.97
CA CYS A 21 -70.15 -14.63 -19.81
C CYS A 21 -68.86 -14.97 -20.58
N ARG A 22 -68.61 -14.31 -21.72
CA ARG A 22 -67.38 -14.49 -22.49
C ARG A 22 -66.18 -13.93 -21.74
N ASN A 23 -66.32 -12.75 -21.15
CA ASN A 23 -65.27 -12.13 -20.35
C ASN A 23 -64.99 -12.92 -19.07
N LEU A 24 -66.02 -13.47 -18.42
CA LEU A 24 -65.86 -14.31 -17.22
C LEU A 24 -65.17 -15.64 -17.53
N SER A 25 -65.47 -16.24 -18.68
CA SER A 25 -64.80 -17.47 -19.14
C SER A 25 -63.34 -17.22 -19.51
N TRP A 26 -63.01 -16.06 -20.11
CA TRP A 26 -61.63 -15.66 -20.37
C TRP A 26 -60.87 -15.34 -19.07
N LEU A 27 -61.54 -14.72 -18.09
CA LEU A 27 -60.96 -14.46 -16.77
C LEU A 27 -60.68 -15.75 -16.00
N LEU A 28 -61.59 -16.74 -16.06
CA LEU A 28 -61.42 -18.06 -15.45
C LEU A 28 -60.34 -18.89 -16.17
N VAL A 29 -60.18 -18.76 -17.48
CA VAL A 29 -59.09 -19.40 -18.23
C VAL A 29 -57.75 -18.72 -17.94
N LEU A 30 -57.71 -17.40 -17.77
CA LEU A 30 -56.50 -16.67 -17.31
C LEU A 30 -56.13 -17.03 -15.87
N LEU A 31 -57.12 -17.21 -14.98
CA LEU A 31 -56.90 -17.69 -13.61
C LEU A 31 -56.46 -19.16 -13.57
N ALA A 32 -56.95 -20.01 -14.48
CA ALA A 32 -56.56 -21.43 -14.57
C ALA A 32 -55.19 -21.63 -15.25
N LEU A 33 -54.74 -20.70 -16.09
CA LEU A 33 -53.38 -20.68 -16.65
C LEU A 33 -52.34 -20.14 -15.65
N CYS A 34 -52.79 -19.51 -14.56
CA CYS A 34 -51.97 -19.22 -13.40
C CYS A 34 -51.90 -20.46 -12.50
N GLY A 35 -51.54 -21.62 -13.08
CA GLY A 35 -50.99 -22.70 -12.28
C GLY A 35 -49.74 -22.16 -11.63
N THR A 36 -49.78 -21.95 -10.31
CA THR A 36 -48.58 -21.70 -9.52
C THR A 36 -47.65 -22.85 -9.83
N ALA A 37 -46.59 -22.60 -10.61
CA ALA A 37 -45.49 -23.55 -10.69
C ALA A 37 -44.95 -23.62 -9.26
N GLU A 38 -45.40 -24.63 -8.51
CA GLU A 38 -44.89 -24.90 -7.19
C GLU A 38 -43.40 -25.16 -7.36
N GLY A 39 -42.60 -24.35 -6.67
CA GLY A 39 -41.15 -24.46 -6.71
C GLY A 39 -40.70 -25.89 -6.42
N ARG A 40 -39.56 -26.28 -6.95
CA ARG A 40 -38.99 -27.61 -6.72
C ARG A 40 -37.57 -27.47 -6.21
N CYS A 41 -37.21 -28.40 -5.35
CA CYS A 41 -35.85 -28.55 -4.85
C CYS A 41 -35.12 -29.64 -5.64
N SER A 42 -33.78 -29.60 -5.57
CA SER A 42 -32.85 -30.60 -6.07
C SER A 42 -32.05 -31.27 -4.94
N ILE A 43 -31.80 -30.53 -3.86
CA ILE A 43 -31.13 -31.02 -2.65
C ILE A 43 -31.81 -30.45 -1.39
N ARG A 44 -31.84 -31.24 -0.31
CA ARG A 44 -32.37 -30.87 1.02
C ARG A 44 -31.94 -31.91 2.04
N GLY A 45 -31.76 -31.51 3.30
CA GLY A 45 -31.44 -32.46 4.36
C GLY A 45 -29.99 -32.90 4.36
N ARG A 46 -29.65 -33.79 5.29
CA ARG A 46 -28.32 -34.40 5.46
C ARG A 46 -28.38 -35.89 5.13
N CYS A 47 -27.52 -36.35 4.24
CA CYS A 47 -27.41 -37.77 3.86
C CYS A 47 -25.99 -38.32 3.86
N GLY A 48 -24.98 -37.49 4.08
CA GLY A 48 -23.60 -37.95 4.13
C GLY A 48 -22.72 -36.97 4.90
N PHE A 49 -21.47 -37.36 5.02
CA PHE A 49 -20.44 -36.60 5.70
C PHE A 49 -19.12 -36.70 4.92
N ASP A 50 -18.41 -35.58 4.79
CA ASP A 50 -17.06 -35.55 4.27
C ASP A 50 -16.07 -35.54 5.45
N ASP A 51 -15.40 -36.68 5.69
CA ASP A 51 -14.46 -36.84 6.79
C ASP A 51 -13.21 -35.95 6.67
N ASN A 52 -12.83 -35.52 5.46
CA ASN A 52 -11.64 -34.69 5.26
C ASN A 52 -11.91 -33.22 5.58
N LEU A 53 -13.12 -32.75 5.27
CA LEU A 53 -13.54 -31.37 5.50
C LEU A 53 -14.33 -31.18 6.80
N ASP A 54 -14.74 -32.26 7.46
CA ASP A 54 -15.62 -32.24 8.65
C ASP A 54 -16.96 -31.55 8.34
N LYS A 55 -17.55 -31.85 7.17
CA LYS A 55 -18.73 -31.16 6.63
C LYS A 55 -19.84 -32.10 6.20
N ASP A 56 -21.08 -31.69 6.45
CA ASP A 56 -22.27 -32.41 6.03
C ASP A 56 -22.52 -32.32 4.52
N ILE A 57 -22.94 -33.44 3.94
CA ILE A 57 -23.30 -33.55 2.53
C ILE A 57 -24.82 -33.75 2.40
N PRO A 58 -25.51 -32.95 1.58
CA PRO A 58 -26.95 -32.98 1.50
C PRO A 58 -27.50 -34.17 0.69
N CYS A 59 -28.77 -34.49 0.95
CA CYS A 59 -29.50 -35.48 0.18
C CYS A 59 -29.93 -34.92 -1.18
N VAL A 60 -30.00 -35.79 -2.18
CA VAL A 60 -30.80 -35.54 -3.40
C VAL A 60 -32.27 -35.50 -3.01
N TYR A 61 -32.94 -34.42 -3.36
CA TYR A 61 -34.33 -34.19 -2.98
C TYR A 61 -35.08 -33.52 -4.12
N ASN A 62 -36.07 -34.20 -4.71
CA ASN A 62 -36.86 -33.70 -5.84
C ASN A 62 -38.24 -33.18 -5.43
N GLY A 63 -38.48 -32.93 -4.14
CA GLY A 63 -39.80 -32.52 -3.63
C GLY A 63 -40.03 -31.02 -3.66
N GLU A 64 -41.13 -30.61 -3.03
CA GLU A 64 -41.51 -29.20 -2.87
C GLU A 64 -40.74 -28.54 -1.70
N PRO A 65 -40.50 -27.21 -1.77
CA PRO A 65 -40.00 -26.42 -0.65
C PRO A 65 -40.88 -26.57 0.58
N GLN A 66 -40.25 -26.67 1.75
CA GLN A 66 -40.93 -26.86 3.02
C GLN A 66 -40.87 -25.59 3.87
N PRO A 67 -41.90 -25.32 4.69
CA PRO A 67 -41.84 -24.23 5.66
C PRO A 67 -40.71 -24.45 6.67
N LEU A 68 -40.12 -23.36 7.13
CA LEU A 68 -39.15 -23.37 8.22
C LEU A 68 -39.84 -22.94 9.52
N ASP A 69 -39.97 -23.88 10.46
CA ASP A 69 -40.69 -23.66 11.73
C ASP A 69 -39.77 -23.16 12.87
N ASP A 70 -38.46 -23.36 12.75
CA ASP A 70 -37.49 -22.95 13.77
C ASP A 70 -37.23 -21.43 13.72
N GLU A 71 -37.62 -20.72 14.78
CA GLU A 71 -37.49 -19.27 14.88
C GLU A 71 -36.02 -18.81 14.83
N SER A 72 -35.09 -19.59 15.39
CA SER A 72 -33.67 -19.24 15.42
C SER A 72 -33.04 -19.27 14.02
N SER A 73 -33.40 -20.29 13.24
CA SER A 73 -32.96 -20.47 11.85
C SER A 73 -33.66 -19.48 10.93
N LEU A 74 -34.93 -19.15 11.20
CA LEU A 74 -35.65 -18.09 10.51
C LEU A 74 -34.92 -16.73 10.68
N ALA A 75 -34.45 -16.42 11.89
CA ALA A 75 -33.69 -15.20 12.14
C ALA A 75 -32.34 -15.18 11.41
N LYS A 76 -31.61 -16.32 11.38
CA LYS A 76 -30.34 -16.46 10.65
C LYS A 76 -30.55 -16.26 9.15
N ILE A 77 -31.51 -16.97 8.54
CA ILE A 77 -31.76 -16.86 7.10
C ILE A 77 -32.34 -15.50 6.71
N SER A 78 -33.15 -14.86 7.56
CA SER A 78 -33.62 -13.49 7.34
C SER A 78 -32.47 -12.48 7.32
N LYS A 79 -31.45 -12.67 8.17
CA LYS A 79 -30.25 -11.83 8.21
C LYS A 79 -29.35 -12.05 6.99
N LEU A 80 -29.13 -13.31 6.59
CA LEU A 80 -28.23 -13.68 5.50
C LEU A 80 -28.86 -13.45 4.11
N CYS A 81 -30.10 -13.87 3.95
CA CYS A 81 -30.84 -13.94 2.69
C CYS A 81 -32.21 -13.24 2.79
N PRO A 82 -32.25 -11.92 3.07
CA PRO A 82 -33.50 -11.21 3.30
C PRO A 82 -34.46 -11.24 2.08
N HIS A 83 -33.95 -11.48 0.88
CA HIS A 83 -34.78 -11.60 -0.33
C HIS A 83 -35.63 -12.87 -0.38
N LEU A 84 -35.28 -13.90 0.40
CA LEU A 84 -36.01 -15.18 0.46
C LEU A 84 -37.12 -15.19 1.53
N VAL A 85 -37.09 -14.26 2.48
CA VAL A 85 -37.95 -14.25 3.68
C VAL A 85 -38.93 -13.08 3.62
N GLN A 86 -39.78 -13.06 2.58
CA GLN A 86 -40.79 -12.00 2.42
C GLN A 86 -42.07 -12.29 3.23
N ASP A 87 -42.34 -13.58 3.47
CA ASP A 87 -43.49 -14.06 4.23
C ASP A 87 -43.09 -14.53 5.63
N SER A 88 -44.07 -14.59 6.56
CA SER A 88 -43.85 -15.02 7.94
C SER A 88 -43.41 -16.49 8.06
N HIS A 89 -43.78 -17.34 7.08
CA HIS A 89 -43.40 -18.75 6.99
C HIS A 89 -42.93 -19.04 5.56
N PRO A 90 -41.68 -18.66 5.21
CA PRO A 90 -41.17 -18.87 3.87
C PRO A 90 -41.01 -20.38 3.63
N LYS A 91 -41.43 -20.85 2.45
CA LYS A 91 -41.08 -22.19 2.01
C LYS A 91 -39.68 -22.16 1.38
N LEU A 92 -38.78 -23.00 1.87
CA LEU A 92 -37.37 -23.03 1.48
C LEU A 92 -36.92 -24.44 1.13
N CYS A 93 -35.86 -24.54 0.35
CA CYS A 93 -35.21 -25.83 0.05
C CYS A 93 -34.16 -26.26 1.08
N CYS A 94 -33.87 -25.42 2.09
CA CYS A 94 -32.99 -25.76 3.22
C CYS A 94 -33.76 -26.09 4.50
N ASP A 95 -33.23 -26.98 5.33
CA ASP A 95 -33.70 -27.21 6.69
C ASP A 95 -32.87 -26.43 7.73
N THR A 96 -33.24 -26.59 9.01
CA THR A 96 -32.60 -25.94 10.16
C THR A 96 -31.10 -26.21 10.20
N ASP A 97 -30.69 -27.47 10.06
CA ASP A 97 -29.28 -27.87 10.17
C ASP A 97 -28.45 -27.29 9.02
N GLN A 98 -28.98 -27.29 7.79
CA GLN A 98 -28.33 -26.67 6.65
C GLN A 98 -28.16 -25.15 6.81
N ILE A 99 -29.15 -24.47 7.39
CA ILE A 99 -29.09 -23.02 7.64
C ILE A 99 -28.06 -22.69 8.73
N GLU A 100 -27.99 -23.50 9.78
CA GLU A 100 -27.00 -23.36 10.84
C GLU A 100 -25.58 -23.55 10.32
N SER A 101 -25.34 -24.62 9.57
CA SER A 101 -24.06 -24.89 8.92
C SER A 101 -23.69 -23.77 7.93
N LEU A 102 -24.63 -23.33 7.09
CA LEU A 102 -24.39 -22.20 6.17
C LEU A 102 -23.99 -20.92 6.93
N SER A 103 -24.68 -20.61 8.02
CA SER A 103 -24.36 -19.42 8.82
C SER A 103 -22.96 -19.49 9.43
N SER A 104 -22.55 -20.67 9.92
CA SER A 104 -21.22 -20.88 10.49
C SER A 104 -20.12 -20.76 9.43
N GLU A 105 -20.28 -21.41 8.29
CA GLU A 105 -19.31 -21.41 7.19
C GLU A 105 -19.10 -20.01 6.59
N LEU A 106 -20.16 -19.20 6.55
CA LEU A 106 -20.09 -17.82 6.05
C LEU A 106 -19.36 -16.85 6.99
N GLU A 107 -18.90 -17.27 8.17
CA GLU A 107 -18.01 -16.47 9.03
C GLU A 107 -16.55 -16.49 8.54
N GLN A 108 -16.14 -17.53 7.82
CA GLN A 108 -14.77 -17.64 7.32
C GLN A 108 -14.41 -16.52 6.31
N PRO A 109 -15.24 -16.22 5.29
CA PRO A 109 -14.98 -15.11 4.37
C PRO A 109 -14.97 -13.73 5.06
N VAL A 110 -15.78 -13.55 6.11
CA VAL A 110 -15.75 -12.34 6.95
C VAL A 110 -14.36 -12.19 7.57
N SER A 111 -13.84 -13.28 8.14
CA SER A 111 -12.52 -13.35 8.77
C SER A 111 -11.38 -13.13 7.77
N LEU A 112 -11.55 -13.45 6.49
CA LEU A 112 -10.56 -13.20 5.43
C LEU A 112 -10.51 -11.74 4.95
N GLY A 113 -11.52 -10.94 5.28
CA GLY A 113 -11.55 -9.50 4.98
C GLY A 113 -12.86 -9.01 4.37
N MET A 114 -13.80 -9.88 3.98
CA MET A 114 -15.10 -9.44 3.44
C MET A 114 -15.91 -8.61 4.44
N GLY A 115 -15.66 -8.78 5.75
CA GLY A 115 -16.29 -7.97 6.81
C GLY A 115 -16.03 -6.46 6.70
N LYS A 116 -14.99 -6.03 5.98
CA LYS A 116 -14.68 -4.61 5.75
C LYS A 116 -15.66 -3.93 4.80
N CYS A 117 -16.32 -4.69 3.93
CA CYS A 117 -17.26 -4.18 2.93
C CYS A 117 -18.55 -5.02 2.97
N PRO A 118 -19.58 -4.59 3.74
CA PRO A 118 -20.84 -5.32 3.89
C PRO A 118 -21.56 -5.59 2.57
N THR A 119 -21.46 -4.68 1.60
CA THR A 119 -22.08 -4.84 0.28
C THR A 119 -21.45 -6.01 -0.49
N CYS A 120 -20.11 -6.08 -0.54
CA CYS A 120 -19.37 -7.22 -1.09
C CYS A 120 -19.79 -8.54 -0.44
N TYR A 121 -19.76 -8.58 0.90
CA TYR A 121 -20.14 -9.77 1.65
C TYR A 121 -21.58 -10.21 1.33
N SER A 122 -22.52 -9.27 1.21
CA SER A 122 -23.91 -9.59 0.91
C SER A 122 -24.10 -10.21 -0.48
N ASN A 123 -23.38 -9.73 -1.50
CA ASN A 123 -23.44 -10.30 -2.84
C ASN A 123 -22.81 -11.71 -2.87
N PHE A 124 -21.73 -11.90 -2.12
CA PHE A 124 -21.12 -13.22 -1.94
C PHE A 124 -22.10 -14.21 -1.30
N VAL A 125 -22.74 -13.82 -0.19
CA VAL A 125 -23.74 -14.65 0.51
C VAL A 125 -24.93 -15.00 -0.42
N ARG A 126 -25.35 -14.09 -1.31
CA ARG A 126 -26.43 -14.34 -2.27
C ARG A 126 -26.19 -15.53 -3.19
N ILE A 127 -24.93 -15.85 -3.52
CA ILE A 127 -24.60 -17.06 -4.31
C ILE A 127 -25.06 -18.31 -3.55
N PHE A 128 -24.79 -18.38 -2.24
CA PHE A 128 -25.18 -19.51 -1.40
C PHE A 128 -26.65 -19.46 -0.99
N CYS A 129 -27.28 -18.28 -0.95
CA CYS A 129 -28.72 -18.17 -0.75
C CYS A 129 -29.52 -18.95 -1.82
N GLY A 130 -28.99 -19.08 -3.04
CA GLY A 130 -29.61 -19.90 -4.09
C GLY A 130 -29.78 -21.37 -3.68
N LEU A 131 -28.97 -21.88 -2.75
CA LEU A 131 -29.13 -23.24 -2.22
C LEU A 131 -30.39 -23.38 -1.35
N CYS A 132 -30.97 -22.30 -0.85
CA CYS A 132 -32.19 -22.33 -0.06
C CYS A 132 -33.42 -21.80 -0.81
N ASP A 133 -33.25 -21.35 -2.05
CA ASP A 133 -34.32 -20.79 -2.88
C ASP A 133 -35.47 -21.79 -3.10
N PRO A 134 -36.75 -21.38 -3.02
CA PRO A 134 -37.87 -22.28 -3.30
C PRO A 134 -37.89 -22.84 -4.73
N ASN A 135 -37.24 -22.18 -5.69
CA ASN A 135 -37.15 -22.63 -7.07
C ASN A 135 -35.78 -23.23 -7.41
N GLN A 136 -35.05 -23.77 -6.41
CA GLN A 136 -33.70 -24.29 -6.53
C GLN A 136 -33.48 -25.19 -7.77
N ALA A 137 -34.43 -26.08 -8.10
CA ALA A 137 -34.32 -26.99 -9.24
C ALA A 137 -34.36 -26.32 -10.63
N ALA A 138 -34.71 -25.04 -10.70
CA ALA A 138 -34.68 -24.28 -11.95
C ALA A 138 -33.24 -23.99 -12.41
N PHE A 139 -32.30 -23.81 -11.49
CA PHE A 139 -30.92 -23.40 -11.77
C PHE A 139 -29.86 -24.38 -11.25
N LEU A 140 -30.21 -25.24 -10.29
CA LEU A 140 -29.33 -26.22 -9.68
C LEU A 140 -29.81 -27.64 -9.99
N SER A 141 -28.93 -28.50 -10.50
CA SER A 141 -29.27 -29.90 -10.75
C SER A 141 -28.16 -30.86 -10.30
N VAL A 142 -28.57 -32.06 -9.88
CA VAL A 142 -27.63 -33.10 -9.46
C VAL A 142 -27.05 -33.82 -10.67
N ASN A 143 -25.73 -33.77 -10.81
CA ASN A 143 -24.99 -34.44 -11.89
C ASN A 143 -24.56 -35.84 -11.46
N ARG A 144 -23.99 -35.97 -10.24
CA ARG A 144 -23.54 -37.25 -9.68
C ARG A 144 -24.02 -37.42 -8.24
N SER A 145 -24.49 -38.62 -7.91
CA SER A 145 -24.88 -39.02 -6.56
C SER A 145 -24.43 -40.45 -6.25
N LYS A 146 -24.41 -40.80 -4.96
CA LYS A 146 -24.19 -42.18 -4.49
C LYS A 146 -25.26 -42.55 -3.43
N PRO A 147 -25.53 -43.83 -3.19
CA PRO A 147 -26.36 -44.25 -2.06
C PRO A 147 -25.82 -43.72 -0.74
N SER A 148 -26.72 -43.28 0.14
CA SER A 148 -26.39 -42.87 1.51
C SER A 148 -26.17 -44.09 2.40
N GLU A 149 -25.18 -44.00 3.27
CA GLU A 149 -24.92 -44.96 4.34
C GLU A 149 -25.69 -44.58 5.62
N ASP A 150 -25.98 -43.28 5.80
CA ASP A 150 -26.63 -42.72 6.99
C ASP A 150 -28.16 -42.76 6.92
N VAL A 151 -28.73 -42.69 5.71
CA VAL A 151 -30.17 -42.58 5.47
C VAL A 151 -30.62 -43.69 4.52
N GLU A 152 -31.46 -44.59 5.02
CA GLU A 152 -31.99 -45.71 4.22
C GLU A 152 -32.78 -45.21 3.01
N GLY A 153 -32.38 -45.64 1.80
CA GLY A 153 -32.98 -45.21 0.54
C GLY A 153 -32.60 -43.78 0.11
N GLY A 154 -31.84 -43.05 0.92
CA GLY A 154 -31.30 -41.74 0.58
C GLY A 154 -30.20 -41.79 -0.48
N GLN A 155 -29.99 -40.67 -1.17
CA GLN A 155 -28.88 -40.49 -2.10
C GLN A 155 -28.09 -39.25 -1.69
N VAL A 156 -26.76 -39.38 -1.60
CA VAL A 156 -25.81 -38.31 -1.31
C VAL A 156 -25.45 -37.60 -2.61
N ALA A 157 -25.59 -36.27 -2.65
CA ALA A 157 -25.17 -35.47 -3.80
C ALA A 157 -23.64 -35.27 -3.79
N LEU A 158 -22.95 -35.65 -4.86
CA LEU A 158 -21.49 -35.54 -4.98
C LEU A 158 -21.08 -34.39 -5.91
N GLU A 159 -21.83 -34.21 -7.00
CA GLU A 159 -21.55 -33.17 -7.99
C GLU A 159 -22.85 -32.50 -8.42
N LEU A 160 -22.84 -31.17 -8.45
CA LEU A 160 -23.97 -30.33 -8.80
C LEU A 160 -23.60 -29.41 -9.97
N ASP A 161 -24.52 -29.24 -10.90
CA ASP A 161 -24.42 -28.22 -11.95
C ASP A 161 -25.24 -27.01 -11.53
N TYR A 162 -24.60 -25.84 -11.43
CA TYR A 162 -25.22 -24.61 -10.96
C TYR A 162 -25.15 -23.53 -12.06
N ALA A 163 -26.27 -23.27 -12.72
CA ALA A 163 -26.41 -22.18 -13.68
C ALA A 163 -26.56 -20.83 -12.99
N ILE A 164 -25.72 -19.86 -13.37
CA ILE A 164 -25.68 -18.53 -12.77
C ILE A 164 -25.52 -17.47 -13.87
N SER A 165 -26.24 -16.36 -13.71
CA SER A 165 -26.15 -15.22 -14.62
C SER A 165 -24.77 -14.57 -14.58
N GLU A 166 -24.21 -14.29 -15.76
CA GLU A 166 -22.94 -13.57 -15.90
C GLU A 166 -23.02 -12.16 -15.32
N GLU A 167 -24.17 -11.50 -15.44
CA GLU A 167 -24.39 -10.18 -14.88
C GLU A 167 -24.33 -10.20 -13.35
N PHE A 168 -25.06 -11.12 -12.71
CA PHE A 168 -25.05 -11.26 -11.26
C PHE A 168 -23.67 -11.67 -10.73
N ALA A 169 -23.06 -12.72 -11.30
CA ALA A 169 -21.76 -13.20 -10.83
C ALA A 169 -20.64 -12.17 -11.06
N GLY A 170 -20.65 -11.49 -12.21
CA GLY A 170 -19.72 -10.40 -12.49
C GLY A 170 -19.92 -9.22 -11.55
N GLY A 171 -21.16 -8.83 -11.28
CA GLY A 171 -21.50 -7.81 -10.29
C GLY A 171 -21.03 -8.15 -8.87
N ALA A 172 -21.28 -9.38 -8.43
CA ALA A 172 -20.84 -9.90 -7.13
C ALA A 172 -19.32 -9.89 -7.02
N PHE A 173 -18.60 -10.41 -8.03
CA PHE A 173 -17.15 -10.41 -8.09
C PHE A 173 -16.57 -8.99 -8.04
N ASN A 174 -17.07 -8.10 -8.91
CA ASN A 174 -16.57 -6.72 -9.01
C ASN A 174 -16.81 -5.92 -7.73
N SER A 175 -17.92 -6.19 -7.02
CA SER A 175 -18.19 -5.55 -5.72
C SER A 175 -17.11 -5.83 -4.65
N CYS A 176 -16.35 -6.91 -4.83
CA CYS A 176 -15.31 -7.38 -3.92
C CYS A 176 -13.88 -7.20 -4.46
N ALA A 177 -13.70 -6.80 -5.72
CA ALA A 177 -12.42 -6.88 -6.44
C ALA A 177 -11.26 -6.16 -5.74
N ASN A 178 -11.55 -5.03 -5.08
CA ASN A 178 -10.57 -4.18 -4.40
C ASN A 178 -10.61 -4.28 -2.87
N VAL A 179 -11.46 -5.14 -2.30
CA VAL A 179 -11.57 -5.28 -0.84
C VAL A 179 -10.29 -5.89 -0.30
N ALA A 180 -9.63 -5.18 0.63
CA ALA A 180 -8.36 -5.62 1.19
C ALA A 180 -8.55 -6.87 2.05
N SER A 181 -7.68 -7.87 1.88
CA SER A 181 -7.69 -9.06 2.72
C SER A 181 -7.08 -8.79 4.11
N VAL A 182 -6.93 -9.84 4.92
CA VAL A 182 -6.12 -9.79 6.16
C VAL A 182 -4.61 -9.74 5.91
N LEU A 183 -4.15 -10.13 4.72
CA LEU A 183 -2.74 -10.08 4.34
C LEU A 183 -2.41 -8.75 3.66
N PRO A 184 -1.22 -8.16 3.94
CA PRO A 184 -0.82 -6.90 3.33
C PRO A 184 -0.73 -7.02 1.80
N ASP A 185 -1.05 -5.94 1.09
CA ASP A 185 -0.95 -5.80 -0.37
C ASP A 185 -1.71 -6.87 -1.19
N THR A 186 -2.72 -7.51 -0.60
CA THR A 186 -3.56 -8.52 -1.27
C THR A 186 -5.04 -8.23 -1.07
N THR A 187 -5.86 -8.59 -2.06
CA THR A 187 -7.32 -8.48 -1.96
C THR A 187 -7.93 -9.81 -1.54
N VAL A 188 -9.14 -9.76 -0.99
CA VAL A 188 -9.86 -10.98 -0.60
C VAL A 188 -10.11 -11.90 -1.80
N MET A 189 -10.36 -11.33 -2.98
CA MET A 189 -10.52 -12.09 -4.22
C MET A 189 -9.24 -12.82 -4.63
N GLN A 190 -8.05 -12.26 -4.37
CA GLN A 190 -6.79 -12.98 -4.65
C GLN A 190 -6.63 -14.23 -3.77
N LEU A 191 -7.07 -14.19 -2.50
CA LEU A 191 -7.03 -15.35 -1.62
C LEU A 191 -8.06 -16.41 -2.01
N MET A 192 -9.19 -15.98 -2.58
CA MET A 192 -10.31 -16.84 -2.94
C MET A 192 -10.31 -17.23 -4.42
N CYS A 193 -9.15 -17.22 -5.09
CA CYS A 193 -9.07 -17.55 -6.52
C CYS A 193 -7.94 -18.52 -6.87
N GLY A 194 -7.49 -19.30 -5.87
CA GLY A 194 -6.48 -20.34 -6.03
C GLY A 194 -5.23 -19.84 -6.76
N VAL A 195 -4.80 -20.60 -7.78
CA VAL A 195 -3.56 -20.34 -8.53
C VAL A 195 -3.59 -19.07 -9.39
N LYS A 196 -4.77 -18.53 -9.70
CA LYS A 196 -4.92 -17.34 -10.56
C LYS A 196 -4.55 -16.05 -9.82
N GLY A 197 -4.78 -16.01 -8.51
CA GLY A 197 -4.42 -14.88 -7.65
C GLY A 197 -4.92 -13.54 -8.21
N LYS A 198 -4.02 -12.74 -8.79
CA LYS A 198 -4.32 -11.40 -9.34
C LYS A 198 -5.07 -11.43 -10.67
N ASP A 199 -4.83 -12.44 -11.51
CA ASP A 199 -5.47 -12.57 -12.83
C ASP A 199 -6.81 -13.32 -12.74
N CYS A 200 -7.50 -13.14 -11.62
CA CYS A 200 -8.74 -13.84 -11.32
C CYS A 200 -9.91 -13.27 -12.14
N THR A 201 -10.67 -14.15 -12.79
CA THR A 201 -11.95 -13.80 -13.42
C THR A 201 -13.13 -14.28 -12.57
N PRO A 202 -14.37 -13.79 -12.80
CA PRO A 202 -15.55 -14.26 -12.09
C PRO A 202 -15.76 -15.79 -12.17
N ILE A 203 -15.47 -16.40 -13.32
CA ILE A 203 -15.58 -17.86 -13.46
C ILE A 203 -14.46 -18.61 -12.73
N ASP A 204 -13.23 -18.08 -12.69
CA ASP A 204 -12.14 -18.69 -11.92
C ASP A 204 -12.47 -18.68 -10.42
N TRP A 205 -13.02 -17.56 -9.93
CA TRP A 205 -13.48 -17.42 -8.56
C TRP A 205 -14.60 -18.40 -8.22
N LEU A 206 -15.65 -18.46 -9.02
CA LEU A 206 -16.74 -19.43 -8.82
C LEU A 206 -16.22 -20.87 -8.87
N THR A 207 -15.34 -21.18 -9.82
CA THR A 207 -14.72 -22.50 -9.92
C THR A 207 -13.98 -22.85 -8.63
N PHE A 208 -13.20 -21.93 -8.07
CA PHE A 208 -12.52 -22.12 -6.79
C PHE A 208 -13.49 -22.39 -5.65
N LEU A 209 -14.61 -21.66 -5.56
CA LEU A 209 -15.66 -21.90 -4.56
C LEU A 209 -16.33 -23.27 -4.71
N GLY A 210 -16.33 -23.83 -5.93
CA GLY A 210 -16.95 -25.11 -6.25
C GLY A 210 -16.01 -26.32 -6.17
N LEU A 211 -14.72 -26.14 -5.86
CA LEU A 211 -13.77 -27.24 -5.76
C LEU A 211 -14.09 -28.10 -4.52
N GLY A 212 -14.19 -29.41 -4.74
CA GLY A 212 -14.34 -30.41 -3.68
C GLY A 212 -13.03 -30.70 -2.96
N ALA A 213 -13.10 -31.45 -1.86
CA ALA A 213 -11.94 -31.87 -1.07
C ALA A 213 -10.86 -32.57 -1.93
N ASP A 214 -11.28 -33.48 -2.82
CA ASP A 214 -10.40 -34.26 -3.69
C ASP A 214 -9.56 -33.38 -4.65
N ASP A 215 -10.09 -32.21 -5.01
CA ASP A 215 -9.44 -31.24 -5.89
C ASP A 215 -8.69 -30.14 -5.10
N GLY A 216 -8.50 -30.31 -3.79
CA GLY A 216 -7.86 -29.35 -2.90
C GLY A 216 -8.72 -28.12 -2.56
N GLY A 217 -10.03 -28.23 -2.74
CA GLY A 217 -11.00 -27.21 -2.37
C GLY A 217 -11.57 -27.39 -0.96
N TYR A 218 -12.53 -26.53 -0.61
CA TYR A 218 -13.15 -26.48 0.72
C TYR A 218 -14.65 -26.77 0.70
N SER A 219 -15.19 -27.14 -0.47
CA SER A 219 -16.61 -27.46 -0.63
C SER A 219 -16.86 -28.95 -0.35
N PRO A 220 -17.87 -29.32 0.46
CA PRO A 220 -18.25 -30.73 0.68
C PRO A 220 -18.87 -31.38 -0.57
N ILE A 221 -19.27 -30.57 -1.55
CA ILE A 221 -19.85 -31.01 -2.83
C ILE A 221 -19.11 -30.30 -3.95
N LYS A 222 -18.84 -30.99 -5.06
CA LYS A 222 -18.28 -30.31 -6.23
C LYS A 222 -19.37 -29.53 -6.97
N PHE A 223 -19.19 -28.22 -7.11
CA PHE A 223 -20.08 -27.36 -7.89
C PHE A 223 -19.46 -27.04 -9.25
N ASN A 224 -20.14 -27.44 -10.31
CA ASN A 224 -19.82 -27.03 -11.67
C ASN A 224 -20.65 -25.79 -12.01
N TYR A 225 -20.09 -24.61 -11.80
CA TYR A 225 -20.74 -23.36 -12.16
C TYR A 225 -20.82 -23.18 -13.68
N LEU A 226 -22.02 -22.87 -14.18
CA LEU A 226 -22.32 -22.57 -15.56
C LEU A 226 -22.64 -21.07 -15.67
N LEU A 227 -21.60 -20.28 -15.90
CA LEU A 227 -21.71 -18.84 -16.11
C LEU A 227 -22.23 -18.55 -17.53
N THR A 228 -23.31 -17.80 -17.66
CA THR A 228 -23.91 -17.51 -18.98
C THR A 228 -24.67 -16.19 -19.03
N THR A 229 -24.77 -15.60 -20.22
CA THR A 229 -25.69 -14.49 -20.54
C THR A 229 -27.02 -14.97 -21.15
N GLU A 230 -27.12 -16.26 -21.48
CA GLU A 230 -28.31 -16.84 -22.09
C GLU A 230 -29.41 -17.06 -21.05
N LYS A 231 -30.68 -16.98 -21.47
CA LYS A 231 -31.82 -17.18 -20.56
C LYS A 231 -31.98 -18.62 -20.07
N GLN A 232 -31.44 -19.58 -20.81
CA GLN A 232 -31.50 -21.00 -20.49
C GLN A 232 -30.23 -21.69 -20.98
N VAL A 233 -29.74 -22.65 -20.21
CA VAL A 233 -28.59 -23.49 -20.56
C VAL A 233 -29.02 -24.95 -20.50
N THR A 234 -28.69 -25.71 -21.53
CA THR A 234 -28.94 -27.15 -21.54
C THR A 234 -27.68 -27.90 -21.16
N ARG A 235 -27.75 -28.72 -20.10
CA ARG A 235 -26.66 -29.62 -19.69
C ARG A 235 -27.18 -31.06 -19.63
N GLY A 236 -26.78 -31.86 -20.61
CA GLY A 236 -27.30 -33.22 -20.77
C GLY A 236 -28.80 -33.20 -21.08
N LYS A 237 -29.61 -33.71 -20.15
CA LYS A 237 -31.08 -33.74 -20.26
C LYS A 237 -31.78 -32.61 -19.50
N ASN A 238 -31.04 -31.84 -18.71
CA ASN A 238 -31.58 -30.80 -17.86
C ASN A 238 -31.52 -29.46 -18.59
N VAL A 239 -32.61 -28.70 -18.54
CA VAL A 239 -32.69 -27.32 -19.00
C VAL A 239 -32.73 -26.44 -17.76
N LEU A 240 -31.70 -25.63 -17.58
CA LEU A 240 -31.51 -24.78 -16.42
C LEU A 240 -31.76 -23.32 -16.82
N VAL A 241 -32.52 -22.60 -16.00
CA VAL A 241 -32.68 -21.13 -16.07
C VAL A 241 -31.64 -20.55 -15.11
N PRO A 242 -30.67 -19.73 -15.55
CA PRO A 242 -29.62 -19.24 -14.66
C PRO A 242 -30.16 -18.44 -13.47
N TYR A 243 -29.54 -18.63 -12.30
CA TYR A 243 -29.83 -17.86 -11.10
C TYR A 243 -29.37 -16.42 -11.26
N ASP A 244 -30.29 -15.48 -11.08
CA ASP A 244 -30.08 -14.05 -11.34
C ASP A 244 -30.79 -13.17 -10.29
N PRO A 245 -30.37 -13.23 -9.00
CA PRO A 245 -30.91 -12.34 -7.99
C PRO A 245 -30.35 -10.92 -8.18
N PRO A 246 -31.03 -9.89 -7.64
CA PRO A 246 -30.48 -8.54 -7.64
C PRO A 246 -29.19 -8.50 -6.80
N TYR A 247 -28.21 -7.74 -7.29
CA TYR A 247 -26.94 -7.44 -6.60
C TYR A 247 -26.77 -5.93 -6.40
N TYR A 248 -25.83 -5.58 -5.53
CA TYR A 248 -25.49 -4.19 -5.23
C TYR A 248 -24.06 -3.88 -5.67
N ARG A 249 -23.81 -2.68 -6.19
CA ARG A 249 -22.44 -2.23 -6.49
C ARG A 249 -21.72 -1.87 -5.20
N CYS A 250 -20.38 -1.84 -5.19
CA CYS A 250 -19.64 -1.52 -3.96
C CYS A 250 -19.93 -0.10 -3.42
N SER A 251 -20.40 0.79 -4.29
CA SER A 251 -20.81 2.16 -3.96
C SER A 251 -22.23 2.28 -3.39
N ASP A 252 -23.04 1.22 -3.47
CA ASP A 252 -24.39 1.19 -2.94
C ASP A 252 -24.38 0.94 -1.42
N GLN A 253 -25.40 1.47 -0.72
CA GLN A 253 -25.58 1.28 0.72
C GLN A 253 -26.23 -0.07 0.99
N PHE A 254 -25.72 -0.83 1.96
CA PHE A 254 -26.27 -2.13 2.33
C PHE A 254 -26.22 -2.38 3.85
N GLY A 255 -27.14 -3.21 4.34
CA GLY A 255 -27.20 -3.65 5.73
C GLY A 255 -27.95 -2.69 6.67
N PRO A 256 -28.09 -3.05 7.96
CA PRO A 256 -28.87 -2.29 8.92
C PRO A 256 -28.29 -0.90 9.22
N SER A 257 -26.97 -0.73 9.07
CA SER A 257 -26.29 0.55 9.24
C SER A 257 -26.33 1.44 7.99
N MET A 258 -26.84 0.94 6.85
CA MET A 258 -26.84 1.61 5.54
C MET A 258 -25.47 2.20 5.17
N GLN A 259 -24.39 1.52 5.58
CA GLN A 259 -23.01 1.96 5.35
C GLN A 259 -22.55 1.57 3.95
N ARG A 260 -21.76 2.45 3.31
CA ARG A 260 -21.03 2.16 2.08
C ARG A 260 -19.65 1.58 2.40
N CYS A 261 -19.07 0.88 1.44
CA CYS A 261 -17.68 0.43 1.56
C CYS A 261 -16.71 1.63 1.57
N SER A 262 -15.56 1.44 2.22
CA SER A 262 -14.54 2.48 2.32
C SER A 262 -13.92 2.75 0.93
N CYS A 263 -13.41 3.96 0.69
CA CYS A 263 -12.74 4.30 -0.58
C CYS A 263 -11.49 3.42 -0.82
N SER A 264 -10.81 2.95 0.25
CA SER A 264 -9.71 1.98 0.11
C SER A 264 -10.15 0.61 -0.41
N ASP A 265 -11.36 0.18 -0.07
CA ASP A 265 -11.90 -1.13 -0.48
C ASP A 265 -12.78 -1.04 -1.75
N CYS A 266 -13.25 0.16 -2.09
CA CYS A 266 -14.10 0.46 -3.25
C CYS A 266 -13.69 1.80 -3.87
N PRO A 267 -12.78 1.80 -4.87
CA PRO A 267 -12.30 3.01 -5.54
C PRO A 267 -13.41 3.85 -6.19
N GLU A 268 -14.53 3.25 -6.56
CA GLU A 268 -15.70 3.94 -7.13
C GLU A 268 -16.31 4.97 -6.18
N VAL A 269 -16.15 4.79 -4.86
CA VAL A 269 -16.67 5.71 -3.84
C VAL A 269 -15.72 6.89 -3.61
N CYS A 270 -14.49 6.81 -4.09
CA CYS A 270 -13.51 7.86 -3.88
C CYS A 270 -13.93 9.15 -4.60
N LEU A 271 -14.05 10.23 -3.84
CA LEU A 271 -14.19 11.56 -4.41
C LEU A 271 -12.90 11.90 -5.17
N PRO A 272 -12.98 12.45 -6.40
CA PRO A 272 -11.83 13.01 -7.07
C PRO A 272 -11.25 14.09 -6.18
N ARG A 273 -10.11 13.83 -5.54
CA ARG A 273 -9.39 14.89 -4.84
C ARG A 273 -8.70 15.71 -5.93
N GLU A 274 -9.11 16.96 -6.08
CA GLU A 274 -8.25 17.94 -6.73
C GLU A 274 -6.89 17.89 -6.00
N PRO A 275 -5.77 17.79 -6.73
CA PRO A 275 -4.47 17.77 -6.08
C PRO A 275 -4.36 19.03 -5.22
N PRO A 276 -4.03 18.90 -3.92
CA PRO A 276 -3.90 20.07 -3.07
C PRO A 276 -2.88 21.00 -3.74
N VAL A 277 -3.26 22.27 -3.90
CA VAL A 277 -2.39 23.28 -4.46
C VAL A 277 -1.22 23.44 -3.50
N LEU A 278 -0.13 22.72 -3.77
CA LEU A 278 1.10 22.83 -3.01
C LEU A 278 1.55 24.30 -3.13
N PRO A 279 1.82 25.00 -2.01
CA PRO A 279 2.42 26.31 -2.11
C PRO A 279 3.69 26.20 -2.96
N PRO A 280 3.97 27.20 -3.82
CA PRO A 280 5.17 27.17 -4.64
C PRO A 280 6.37 26.94 -3.73
N SER A 281 7.28 26.06 -4.17
CA SER A 281 8.51 25.81 -3.43
C SER A 281 9.18 27.13 -3.08
N PRO A 282 9.74 27.29 -1.85
CA PRO A 282 10.36 28.53 -1.46
C PRO A 282 11.39 28.92 -2.52
N GLN A 283 11.24 30.12 -3.09
CA GLN A 283 12.12 30.60 -4.14
C GLN A 283 13.57 30.55 -3.62
N ARG A 284 14.46 29.91 -4.39
CA ARG A 284 15.89 29.94 -4.09
C ARG A 284 16.34 31.40 -4.08
N PHE A 285 17.07 31.81 -3.03
CA PHE A 285 17.62 33.16 -2.92
C PHE A 285 18.54 33.41 -4.12
N THR A 286 18.04 34.18 -5.07
CA THR A 286 18.72 34.49 -6.33
C THR A 286 18.83 35.99 -6.47
N LEU A 287 20.03 36.46 -6.80
CA LEU A 287 20.29 37.86 -7.16
C LEU A 287 20.85 37.87 -8.58
N VAL A 288 20.17 38.59 -9.48
CA VAL A 288 20.62 38.77 -10.87
C VAL A 288 20.88 37.44 -11.60
N GLY A 289 20.04 36.42 -11.36
CA GLY A 289 20.15 35.11 -12.00
C GLY A 289 21.24 34.18 -11.44
N PHE A 290 22.00 34.62 -10.42
CA PHE A 290 22.95 33.78 -9.68
C PHE A 290 22.42 33.45 -8.29
N ASP A 291 22.87 32.32 -7.75
CA ASP A 291 22.62 31.96 -6.37
C ASP A 291 23.21 33.04 -5.44
N GLY A 292 22.35 33.64 -4.61
CA GLY A 292 22.71 34.78 -3.79
C GLY A 292 23.80 34.47 -2.76
N MET A 293 23.98 33.20 -2.38
CA MET A 293 25.09 32.79 -1.50
C MET A 293 26.44 32.89 -2.22
N TRP A 294 26.50 32.48 -3.49
CA TRP A 294 27.71 32.62 -4.31
C TRP A 294 28.05 34.08 -4.58
N PHE A 295 27.03 34.92 -4.80
CA PHE A 295 27.20 36.35 -4.98
C PHE A 295 27.77 37.03 -3.72
N LEU A 296 27.21 36.74 -2.54
CA LEU A 296 27.71 37.24 -1.26
C LEU A 296 29.14 36.77 -0.97
N ALA A 297 29.44 35.49 -1.22
CA ALA A 297 30.78 34.94 -1.05
C ALA A 297 31.81 35.64 -1.96
N GLY A 298 31.45 35.92 -3.22
CA GLY A 298 32.30 36.64 -4.17
C GLY A 298 32.63 38.06 -3.72
N ILE A 299 31.64 38.82 -3.22
CA ILE A 299 31.85 40.17 -2.67
C ILE A 299 32.80 40.13 -1.47
N LEU A 300 32.59 39.19 -0.55
CA LEU A 300 33.44 39.04 0.64
C LEU A 300 34.89 38.73 0.26
N PHE A 301 35.10 37.82 -0.69
CA PHE A 301 36.42 37.46 -1.19
C PHE A 301 37.13 38.65 -1.86
N ALA A 302 36.42 39.40 -2.71
CA ALA A 302 36.97 40.59 -3.36
C ALA A 302 37.39 41.65 -2.34
N ALA A 303 36.58 41.89 -1.32
CA ALA A 303 36.90 42.81 -0.23
C ALA A 303 38.18 42.39 0.52
N LEU A 304 38.30 41.10 0.84
CA LEU A 304 39.51 40.55 1.49
C LEU A 304 40.76 40.73 0.63
N CYS A 305 40.67 40.44 -0.67
CA CYS A 305 41.78 40.66 -1.60
C CYS A 305 42.21 42.13 -1.65
N VAL A 306 41.26 43.07 -1.71
CA VAL A 306 41.56 44.50 -1.68
C VAL A 306 42.24 44.89 -0.38
N LEU A 307 41.76 44.41 0.77
CA LEU A 307 42.39 44.67 2.07
C LEU A 307 43.84 44.16 2.13
N ILE A 308 44.09 42.95 1.64
CA ILE A 308 45.45 42.38 1.57
C ILE A 308 46.34 43.24 0.67
N LEU A 309 45.87 43.61 -0.53
CA LEU A 309 46.63 44.44 -1.47
C LEU A 309 46.93 45.82 -0.87
N VAL A 310 45.93 46.50 -0.29
CA VAL A 310 46.11 47.80 0.37
C VAL A 310 47.10 47.69 1.52
N SER A 311 47.02 46.65 2.35
CA SER A 311 47.97 46.43 3.45
C SER A 311 49.40 46.21 2.94
N TYR A 312 49.56 45.49 1.82
CA TYR A 312 50.85 45.25 1.18
C TYR A 312 51.42 46.55 0.59
N PHE A 313 50.62 47.32 -0.13
CA PHE A 313 51.03 48.61 -0.68
C PHE A 313 51.34 49.64 0.41
N TRP A 314 50.58 49.70 1.51
CA TRP A 314 50.88 50.57 2.64
C TRP A 314 52.17 50.16 3.36
N LYS A 315 52.42 48.86 3.56
CA LYS A 315 53.71 48.38 4.11
C LYS A 315 54.88 48.73 3.18
N ASN A 316 54.71 48.59 1.87
CA ASN A 316 55.75 48.92 0.90
C ASN A 316 55.99 50.44 0.79
N GLN A 317 54.95 51.27 0.90
CA GLN A 317 55.11 52.72 0.96
C GLN A 317 55.81 53.17 2.25
N LYS A 318 55.48 52.58 3.41
CA LYS A 318 56.23 52.83 4.67
C LYS A 318 57.70 52.40 4.58
N ARG A 319 58.00 51.29 3.91
CA ARG A 319 59.39 50.87 3.65
C ARG A 319 60.13 51.84 2.71
N LYS A 320 59.45 52.37 1.68
CA LYS A 320 60.02 53.38 0.77
C LYS A 320 60.19 54.76 1.43
N SER A 321 59.31 55.18 2.34
CA SER A 321 59.48 56.43 3.09
C SER A 321 60.61 56.35 4.11
N SER A 322 60.90 55.16 4.66
CA SER A 322 62.04 54.95 5.56
C SER A 322 63.40 54.93 4.84
N PHE A 323 63.44 54.66 3.53
CA PHE A 323 64.67 54.69 2.73
C PHE A 323 65.00 56.09 2.17
N LYS A 324 64.01 57.00 2.13
CA LYS A 324 64.18 58.36 1.55
C LYS A 324 64.55 59.44 2.59
N VAL A 325 64.78 59.07 3.85
CA VAL A 325 65.24 59.96 4.94
C VAL A 325 66.77 59.92 5.12
N SER A 326 67.49 59.05 4.42
CA SER A 326 68.95 58.88 4.57
C SER A 326 69.80 59.51 3.46
N SER A 327 69.24 60.36 2.58
CA SER A 327 70.01 61.00 1.50
C SER A 327 69.73 62.49 1.40
N SER A 328 70.33 63.27 2.29
CA SER A 328 70.60 64.70 2.08
C SER A 328 71.84 65.09 2.89
N SER A 329 72.78 65.78 2.23
CA SER A 329 74.12 66.20 2.67
C SER A 329 75.18 65.09 2.45
N ASP A 330 76.20 65.22 1.62
CA ASP A 330 77.05 66.39 1.40
C ASP A 330 77.72 66.38 0.00
N SER A 331 78.12 67.57 -0.41
CA SER A 331 78.66 68.01 -1.68
C SER A 331 80.19 67.90 -1.81
N GLY A 332 80.66 67.81 -3.07
CA GLY A 332 82.01 68.17 -3.54
C GLY A 332 83.02 67.01 -3.60
N LEU A 333 84.02 66.96 -4.47
CA LEU A 333 84.44 67.65 -5.69
C LEU A 333 85.74 66.91 -6.14
N SER A 334 85.98 66.86 -7.45
CA SER A 334 87.28 66.68 -8.16
C SER A 334 88.11 65.39 -8.09
N ASP A 335 88.29 64.82 -9.30
CA ASP A 335 89.57 64.52 -9.98
C ASP A 335 90.00 63.06 -10.27
N ALA A 336 89.84 62.73 -11.56
CA ALA A 336 90.83 62.25 -12.53
C ALA A 336 91.66 60.96 -12.33
N SER A 337 91.46 60.06 -13.30
CA SER A 337 92.45 59.45 -14.22
C SER A 337 92.92 57.99 -14.08
N SER A 338 93.02 57.37 -15.28
CA SER A 338 93.85 56.25 -15.77
C SER A 338 93.50 54.76 -15.51
N ASP A 339 92.98 54.13 -16.59
CA ASP A 339 93.59 53.07 -17.41
C ASP A 339 93.62 51.55 -17.03
N VAL A 340 93.03 50.78 -17.99
CA VAL A 340 93.51 49.57 -18.71
C VAL A 340 93.28 48.14 -18.15
N SER A 341 92.44 47.39 -18.94
CA SER A 341 92.46 45.99 -19.47
C SER A 341 93.08 44.81 -18.67
N ASP A 342 92.67 43.53 -18.75
CA ASP A 342 92.17 42.72 -19.88
C ASP A 342 91.67 41.30 -19.42
N SER A 343 91.02 40.60 -20.37
CA SER A 343 90.94 39.13 -20.63
C SER A 343 89.73 38.32 -20.11
N LEU A 344 88.76 37.96 -20.97
CA LEU A 344 88.65 36.82 -21.94
C LEU A 344 87.89 35.62 -21.29
N ARG A 345 86.84 34.97 -21.82
CA ARG A 345 86.38 34.64 -23.19
C ARG A 345 84.86 34.36 -23.21
N THR A 346 84.25 34.57 -24.38
CA THR A 346 83.15 33.76 -24.94
C THR A 346 83.45 33.55 -26.42
N PRO A 347 82.97 32.49 -27.10
CA PRO A 347 81.92 32.75 -28.11
C PRO A 347 80.93 31.59 -28.45
N LEU A 348 79.67 31.98 -28.70
CA LEU A 348 78.78 31.68 -29.85
C LEU A 348 78.62 30.26 -30.49
N ARG A 349 77.36 29.74 -30.42
CA ARG A 349 76.34 29.56 -31.50
C ARG A 349 76.34 28.36 -32.50
N ARG A 350 75.34 27.45 -32.31
CA ARG A 350 74.36 26.78 -33.26
C ARG A 350 74.86 25.85 -34.42
N PRO A 351 73.99 25.13 -35.20
CA PRO A 351 72.66 24.48 -34.99
C PRO A 351 72.47 23.09 -35.71
N SER A 352 71.22 22.56 -35.69
CA SER A 352 70.54 21.65 -36.67
C SER A 352 70.74 20.12 -36.46
N SER A 353 69.82 19.17 -36.75
CA SER A 353 68.35 19.04 -36.89
C SER A 353 68.03 17.55 -37.22
N LYS A 354 66.73 17.20 -37.28
CA LYS A 354 66.03 15.97 -37.77
C LYS A 354 65.56 14.98 -36.68
N SER A 355 64.26 14.90 -36.32
CA SER A 355 63.03 14.41 -37.02
C SER A 355 62.97 12.88 -37.07
N ARG A 356 61.97 12.16 -36.55
CA ARG A 356 60.54 11.95 -36.98
C ARG A 356 59.91 10.89 -36.02
N SER A 357 58.61 10.63 -35.82
CA SER A 357 57.30 11.21 -36.22
C SER A 357 56.15 10.31 -35.69
N LEU A 358 55.04 10.91 -35.23
CA LEU A 358 53.59 10.62 -35.48
C LEU A 358 52.95 9.28 -35.00
N LEU A 359 51.67 9.15 -34.60
CA LEU A 359 50.41 9.72 -35.16
C LEU A 359 49.23 9.72 -34.12
N SER A 360 48.13 10.38 -34.50
CA SER A 360 46.90 10.77 -33.79
C SER A 360 45.64 10.03 -34.32
N THR A 361 44.46 10.39 -33.77
CA THR A 361 43.03 10.19 -34.18
C THR A 361 42.36 8.89 -33.70
N GLY A 362 41.05 8.78 -33.40
CA GLY A 362 39.86 9.61 -33.57
C GLY A 362 38.63 8.85 -33.00
N VAL A 363 37.46 9.49 -33.06
CA VAL A 363 36.14 9.20 -32.44
C VAL A 363 35.33 8.08 -33.18
N ASP A 364 34.48 7.28 -32.51
CA ASP A 364 32.98 7.24 -32.64
C ASP A 364 32.24 5.89 -32.31
N LEU A 365 31.04 6.06 -31.71
CA LEU A 365 29.79 5.25 -31.61
C LEU A 365 29.73 3.70 -31.43
N GLY A 366 29.09 3.27 -30.32
CA GLY A 366 27.76 2.63 -30.34
C GLY A 366 27.59 1.09 -30.31
N SER A 367 26.88 0.60 -29.27
CA SER A 367 25.71 -0.33 -29.31
C SER A 367 25.77 -1.69 -28.57
N LEU A 368 24.80 -1.83 -27.64
CA LEU A 368 23.95 -2.96 -27.18
C LEU A 368 24.54 -4.36 -26.83
N GLU A 369 24.22 -4.84 -25.62
CA GLU A 369 23.24 -5.93 -25.27
C GLU A 369 23.52 -6.40 -23.82
N GLU A 370 22.63 -6.16 -22.83
CA GLU A 370 21.72 -7.14 -22.16
C GLU A 370 22.47 -8.35 -21.52
N VAL A 371 22.35 -8.77 -20.25
CA VAL A 371 21.18 -9.07 -19.39
C VAL A 371 21.64 -9.22 -17.90
N GLU A 372 20.77 -8.90 -16.93
CA GLU A 372 20.81 -9.31 -15.50
C GLU A 372 20.42 -10.82 -15.31
N PRO A 373 20.22 -11.46 -14.10
CA PRO A 373 20.18 -10.96 -12.70
C PRO A 373 20.77 -11.86 -11.55
N LEU A 374 20.91 -11.21 -10.38
CA LEU A 374 20.57 -11.60 -8.97
C LEU A 374 20.94 -12.95 -8.31
N ARG A 375 21.57 -12.84 -7.11
CA ARG A 375 21.18 -13.36 -5.75
C ARG A 375 22.45 -13.55 -4.89
N SER A 376 22.49 -13.50 -3.56
CA SER A 376 21.55 -13.21 -2.47
C SER A 376 22.30 -13.41 -1.14
N LYS A 377 22.05 -12.49 -0.20
CA LYS A 377 21.92 -12.68 1.27
C LYS A 377 23.08 -13.23 2.12
N ARG A 378 23.46 -12.36 3.06
CA ARG A 378 23.81 -12.60 4.47
C ARG A 378 22.81 -13.57 5.15
N PRO A 379 23.22 -14.29 6.21
CA PRO A 379 22.52 -14.10 7.49
C PRO A 379 23.40 -14.20 8.76
N ILE A 380 22.91 -13.55 9.82
CA ILE A 380 23.08 -13.82 11.27
C ILE A 380 21.82 -14.66 11.65
N PRO A 381 21.73 -15.61 12.62
CA PRO A 381 22.06 -15.45 14.05
C PRO A 381 22.42 -16.73 14.87
N SER A 382 22.79 -16.57 16.16
CA SER A 382 22.09 -17.22 17.30
C SER A 382 22.84 -17.11 18.65
N ASN A 383 22.02 -16.95 19.69
CA ASN A 383 22.26 -16.98 21.14
C ASN A 383 23.16 -18.12 21.68
N GLY A 384 23.85 -17.85 22.79
CA GLY A 384 24.40 -18.85 23.71
C GLY A 384 24.79 -18.25 25.07
N LYS A 385 24.10 -18.69 26.13
CA LYS A 385 24.36 -18.44 27.57
C LYS A 385 25.73 -18.98 28.02
N CYS A 386 26.38 -18.32 28.98
CA CYS A 386 27.25 -18.98 29.98
C CYS A 386 27.30 -18.20 31.32
N ASN A 387 27.18 -18.95 32.42
CA ASN A 387 27.46 -18.58 33.81
C ASN A 387 28.97 -18.65 34.11
N GLY A 388 29.40 -18.01 35.21
CA GLY A 388 30.38 -18.61 36.13
C GLY A 388 31.77 -17.96 36.21
N ASP A 389 31.92 -17.11 37.23
CA ASP A 389 33.01 -16.97 38.21
C ASP A 389 34.47 -17.43 37.93
N ALA A 390 35.39 -16.48 38.19
CA ALA A 390 36.55 -16.57 39.09
C ALA A 390 38.00 -16.58 38.55
N HIS A 391 38.81 -15.78 39.27
CA HIS A 391 40.25 -15.87 39.56
C HIS A 391 41.33 -15.30 38.60
N ILE A 392 41.92 -14.18 39.08
CA ILE A 392 43.34 -13.73 38.96
C ILE A 392 44.19 -14.70 39.85
N PRO A 393 45.52 -14.98 39.68
CA PRO A 393 46.60 -14.04 39.30
C PRO A 393 47.88 -14.59 38.60
N MET A 394 48.83 -13.65 38.42
CA MET A 394 50.32 -13.77 38.34
C MET A 394 51.05 -13.63 36.99
N THR A 395 51.72 -12.47 36.89
CA THR A 395 52.92 -12.02 36.12
C THR A 395 54.11 -13.01 36.19
N PRO A 396 55.20 -12.95 35.35
CA PRO A 396 55.96 -11.72 35.03
C PRO A 396 56.82 -11.59 33.73
N ARG A 397 57.20 -10.32 33.43
CA ARG A 397 58.51 -9.77 32.96
C ARG A 397 59.13 -10.32 31.65
N SER A 398 59.35 -9.52 30.60
CA SER A 398 60.55 -8.71 30.26
C SER A 398 60.40 -8.41 28.73
N SER A 399 60.73 -7.29 28.08
CA SER A 399 61.96 -6.49 28.04
C SER A 399 61.75 -5.23 27.16
N LYS A 400 62.45 -4.14 27.47
CA LYS A 400 62.78 -2.96 26.60
C LYS A 400 64.22 -3.19 26.02
N PRO A 401 64.86 -2.36 25.14
CA PRO A 401 64.65 -0.93 24.82
C PRO A 401 64.87 -0.46 23.33
N GLU A 402 64.63 0.86 23.10
CA GLU A 402 65.27 1.88 22.18
C GLU A 402 65.58 1.57 20.69
N GLN A 403 65.55 2.48 19.70
CA GLN A 403 65.68 3.95 19.51
C GLN A 403 64.95 4.28 18.15
N ASP A 404 64.54 5.49 17.73
CA ASP A 404 65.41 6.61 17.37
C ASP A 404 64.66 7.87 16.87
N SER A 405 65.27 9.03 17.17
CA SER A 405 65.38 10.30 16.43
C SER A 405 64.19 11.23 16.10
N VAL A 406 64.41 12.48 16.53
CA VAL A 406 63.64 13.72 16.40
C VAL A 406 64.19 14.55 15.24
N VAL A 407 63.33 15.11 14.38
CA VAL A 407 63.64 16.24 13.49
C VAL A 407 62.72 17.40 13.84
N ARG A 408 63.35 18.55 14.06
CA ARG A 408 62.80 19.79 14.60
C ARG A 408 62.65 20.78 13.45
N GLU A 409 61.42 21.17 13.11
CA GLU A 409 61.12 22.15 12.07
C GLU A 409 60.78 23.51 12.70
N SER A 410 61.57 24.51 12.33
CA SER A 410 61.55 25.88 12.83
C SER A 410 60.55 26.74 12.05
N GLY A 411 59.33 26.91 12.57
CA GLY A 411 58.32 27.80 11.97
C GLY A 411 57.30 28.41 12.94
N GLU A 412 57.32 28.04 14.23
CA GLU A 412 56.20 28.26 15.15
C GLU A 412 56.43 29.37 16.21
N GLU A 413 57.60 30.02 16.22
CA GLU A 413 57.92 30.97 17.31
C GLU A 413 57.39 32.41 17.11
N ALA A 414 56.95 32.79 15.90
CA ALA A 414 56.49 34.16 15.64
C ALA A 414 55.00 34.39 15.91
N HIS A 415 54.16 33.36 15.67
CA HIS A 415 52.70 33.44 15.81
C HIS A 415 52.24 33.25 17.27
N VAL A 416 52.97 32.44 18.05
CA VAL A 416 52.70 32.22 19.49
C VAL A 416 52.97 33.49 20.30
N ARG A 417 54.01 34.27 19.95
CA ARG A 417 54.33 35.54 20.65
C ARG A 417 53.27 36.63 20.44
N THR A 418 52.58 36.64 19.30
CA THR A 418 51.51 37.63 18.99
C THR A 418 50.17 37.26 19.63
N LEU A 419 49.82 35.98 19.68
CA LEU A 419 48.63 35.49 20.41
C LEU A 419 48.79 35.66 21.93
N ALA A 420 49.98 35.40 22.49
CA ALA A 420 50.26 35.63 23.90
C ALA A 420 50.17 37.12 24.28
N SER A 421 50.64 38.01 23.41
CA SER A 421 50.51 39.47 23.60
C SER A 421 49.06 39.95 23.55
N PHE A 422 48.23 39.36 22.68
CA PHE A 422 46.81 39.69 22.60
C PHE A 422 46.03 39.17 23.83
N GLY A 423 46.34 37.95 24.29
CA GLY A 423 45.74 37.37 25.50
C GLY A 423 46.00 38.21 26.75
N MET A 424 47.26 38.62 26.96
CA MET A 424 47.64 39.43 28.13
C MET A 424 46.98 40.82 28.15
N SER A 425 46.72 41.40 26.98
CA SER A 425 45.98 42.67 26.85
C SER A 425 44.48 42.50 27.12
N MET A 426 43.89 41.42 26.59
CA MET A 426 42.47 41.09 26.81
C MET A 426 42.18 40.82 28.28
N GLU A 427 43.05 40.11 28.99
CA GLU A 427 42.93 39.85 30.43
C GLU A 427 42.90 41.15 31.25
N HIS A 428 43.81 42.09 30.96
CA HIS A 428 43.81 43.40 31.63
C HIS A 428 42.56 44.23 31.34
N LEU A 429 42.00 44.13 30.13
CA LEU A 429 40.82 44.87 29.73
C LEU A 429 39.56 44.27 30.39
N LEU A 430 39.46 42.95 30.46
CA LEU A 430 38.41 42.24 31.18
C LEU A 430 38.47 42.50 32.68
N GLN A 431 39.67 42.50 33.29
CA GLN A 431 39.83 42.76 34.71
C GLN A 431 39.37 44.18 35.08
N ARG A 432 39.73 45.20 34.27
CA ARG A 432 39.23 46.57 34.47
C ARG A 432 37.72 46.68 34.24
N GLY A 433 37.21 45.99 33.22
CA GLY A 433 35.79 45.93 32.91
C GLY A 433 34.97 45.35 34.07
N PHE A 434 35.36 44.17 34.57
CA PHE A 434 34.67 43.51 35.68
C PHE A 434 34.84 44.25 37.01
N HIS A 435 35.99 44.88 37.26
CA HIS A 435 36.18 45.67 38.47
C HIS A 435 35.29 46.93 38.48
N SER A 436 35.24 47.66 37.36
CA SER A 436 34.37 48.84 37.22
C SER A 436 32.89 48.46 37.31
N TRP A 437 32.50 47.37 36.64
CA TRP A 437 31.13 46.85 36.71
C TRP A 437 30.77 46.37 38.12
N GLY A 438 31.67 45.65 38.79
CA GLY A 438 31.48 45.18 40.17
C GLY A 438 31.32 46.34 41.14
N GLN A 439 32.13 47.40 41.01
CA GLN A 439 31.98 48.62 41.81
C GLN A 439 30.65 49.34 41.56
N PHE A 440 30.18 49.38 40.31
CA PHE A 440 28.88 49.96 39.96
C PHE A 440 27.71 49.18 40.57
N VAL A 441 27.74 47.85 40.46
CA VAL A 441 26.72 46.97 41.05
C VAL A 441 26.71 47.10 42.58
N ALA A 442 27.87 47.21 43.22
CA ALA A 442 27.99 47.39 44.66
C ALA A 442 27.49 48.76 45.15
N HIS A 443 27.66 49.84 44.37
CA HIS A 443 27.21 51.18 44.75
C HIS A 443 25.69 51.36 44.61
N ARG A 444 25.03 50.62 43.72
CA ARG A 444 23.57 50.74 43.47
C ARG A 444 22.87 49.38 43.37
N PRO A 445 22.86 48.58 44.45
CA PRO A 445 22.34 47.21 44.41
C PRO A 445 20.84 47.15 44.10
N LEU A 446 20.04 48.07 44.66
CA LEU A 446 18.59 48.10 44.45
C LEU A 446 18.20 48.37 42.99
N LEU A 447 18.95 49.23 42.29
CA LEU A 447 18.70 49.54 40.88
C LEU A 447 18.95 48.29 40.02
N VAL A 448 20.09 47.63 40.22
CA VAL A 448 20.45 46.41 39.47
C VAL A 448 19.45 45.28 39.73
N ILE A 449 19.04 45.07 40.99
CA ILE A 449 18.02 44.07 41.34
C ILE A 449 16.67 44.40 40.69
N SER A 450 16.24 45.67 40.72
CA SER A 450 14.98 46.08 40.08
C SER A 450 15.01 45.87 38.56
N ALA A 451 16.11 46.22 37.89
CA ALA A 451 16.27 46.01 36.47
C ALA A 451 16.31 44.52 36.11
N ALA A 452 16.98 43.70 36.91
CA ALA A 452 17.02 42.24 36.73
C ALA A 452 15.61 41.63 36.88
N LEU A 453 14.84 42.03 37.90
CA LEU A 453 13.47 41.56 38.09
C LEU A 453 12.54 41.96 36.96
N ILE A 454 12.66 43.19 36.44
CA ILE A 454 11.88 43.64 35.27
C ILE A 454 12.21 42.80 34.03
N VAL A 455 13.50 42.57 33.75
CA VAL A 455 13.92 41.74 32.61
C VAL A 455 13.41 40.30 32.77
N SER A 456 13.50 39.72 33.96
CA SER A 456 12.96 38.39 34.23
C SER A 456 11.44 38.32 34.06
N ALA A 457 10.70 39.34 34.50
CA ALA A 457 9.25 39.41 34.32
C ALA A 457 8.85 39.56 32.85
N VAL A 458 9.57 40.38 32.07
CA VAL A 458 9.34 40.54 30.62
C VAL A 458 9.59 39.23 29.88
N LEU A 459 10.69 38.54 30.17
CA LEU A 459 10.98 37.23 29.56
C LEU A 459 9.97 36.16 29.97
N SER A 460 9.48 36.20 31.21
CA SER A 460 8.46 35.25 31.70
C SER A 460 7.06 35.55 31.14
N SER A 461 6.79 36.80 30.73
CA SER A 461 5.50 37.18 30.13
C SER A 461 5.29 36.58 28.74
N GLY A 462 6.34 36.03 28.09
CA GLY A 462 6.21 35.30 26.83
C GLY A 462 5.81 33.83 26.97
N LEU A 463 5.57 33.34 28.20
CA LEU A 463 5.07 31.99 28.51
C LEU A 463 3.56 31.95 28.79
N LEU A 464 2.92 33.12 28.89
CA LEU A 464 1.46 33.32 28.93
C LEU A 464 0.99 33.72 27.52
#